data_AF-A0A7V1PXA0-F1
#
_entry.id   AF-A0A7V1PXA0-F1
#
_cell.length_a   1.000
_cell.length_b   1.000
_cell.length_c   1.000
_cell.angle_alpha   90.00
_cell.angle_beta   90.00
_cell.angle_gamma   90.00
#
_symmetry.space_group_name_H-M   'P 1'
#
loop_
_entity.id
_entity.type
_entity.pdbx_description
1 polymer ?
#
loop_
_entity_poly.entity_id
_entity_poly.type
_entity_poly.pdbx_seq_one_letter_code
_entity_poly.pdbx_strand_id
1 'polypeptide(L)'
;MNKLCKIKDFEGNTVSIYDMVSENVLNHGFIINHISICESGCTLDKILSLYLNKNVGKEKSLHRTIRTLCRMAVVYEKLGASPHIVRKFFICSANIDLIRNRKDLDSNELFEALTGVIAYWKTRECFEDMNISSHNYMKDLDVDDWYYLNTKLTELESEGLFLIDTLKNYVQNMNIRMIMNC
;
A
#
# COMPACT_ATOMS: atom_id res chain seq x y z
N MET A 1 -26.10 4.51 -9.48
CA MET A 1 -25.22 5.39 -8.67
C MET A 1 -25.13 4.82 -7.26
N ASN A 2 -23.98 4.32 -6.83
CA ASN A 2 -23.76 3.95 -5.43
C ASN A 2 -23.81 5.23 -4.59
N LYS A 3 -24.89 5.42 -3.81
CA LYS A 3 -24.90 6.47 -2.78
C LYS A 3 -23.78 6.14 -1.81
N LEU A 4 -22.73 6.96 -1.77
CA LEU A 4 -21.66 6.83 -0.79
C LEU A 4 -22.29 6.90 0.60
N CYS A 5 -22.09 5.84 1.40
CA CYS A 5 -22.53 5.80 2.79
C CYS A 5 -21.98 7.03 3.53
N LYS A 6 -22.84 7.73 4.27
CA LYS A 6 -22.46 8.93 5.03
C LYS A 6 -22.65 8.70 6.52
N ILE A 7 -21.79 9.30 7.32
CA ILE A 7 -21.76 9.20 8.79
C ILE A 7 -21.53 10.59 9.38
N LYS A 8 -21.98 10.82 10.63
CA LYS A 8 -21.60 12.02 11.38
C LYS A 8 -20.25 11.81 12.03
N ASP A 9 -19.33 12.76 11.84
CA ASP A 9 -18.04 12.77 12.53
C ASP A 9 -18.15 13.28 13.98
N PHE A 10 -17.02 13.44 14.66
CA PHE A 10 -16.96 13.90 16.05
C PHE A 10 -17.40 15.36 16.25
N GLU A 11 -17.45 16.15 15.17
CA GLU A 11 -17.92 17.54 15.16
C GLU A 11 -19.42 17.63 14.77
N GLY A 12 -20.03 16.49 14.41
CA GLY A 12 -21.42 16.39 13.96
C GLY A 12 -21.62 16.64 12.47
N ASN A 13 -20.55 16.82 11.70
CA ASN A 13 -20.60 17.03 10.25
C ASN A 13 -20.90 15.72 9.53
N THR A 14 -21.68 15.79 8.46
CA THR A 14 -21.99 14.61 7.64
C THR A 14 -20.89 14.39 6.60
N VAL A 15 -20.09 13.35 6.78
CA VAL A 15 -18.94 12.98 5.93
C VAL A 15 -19.17 11.62 5.26
N SER A 16 -18.37 11.27 4.24
CA SER A 16 -18.40 9.91 3.71
C SER A 16 -17.82 8.95 4.74
N ILE A 17 -18.39 7.75 4.90
CA ILE A 17 -17.90 6.78 5.89
C ILE A 17 -16.44 6.37 5.64
N TYR A 18 -16.02 6.30 4.38
CA TYR A 18 -14.64 5.93 4.08
C TYR A 18 -13.66 7.07 4.43
N ASP A 19 -14.11 8.32 4.58
CA ASP A 19 -13.25 9.42 5.08
C ASP A 19 -12.95 9.25 6.58
N MET A 20 -13.75 8.43 7.29
CA MET A 20 -13.49 8.07 8.70
C MET A 20 -12.45 6.95 8.84
N VAL A 21 -12.09 6.25 7.76
CA VAL A 21 -11.18 5.11 7.81
C VAL A 21 -9.77 5.57 8.23
N SER A 22 -9.36 5.16 9.42
CA SER A 22 -8.07 5.53 10.04
C SER A 22 -7.59 4.48 11.04
N GLU A 23 -6.46 4.74 11.73
CA GLU A 23 -5.98 3.97 12.88
C GLU A 23 -6.69 4.35 14.21
N ASN A 24 -7.54 5.38 14.22
CA ASN A 24 -8.16 5.91 15.44
C ASN A 24 -9.33 5.02 15.93
N VAL A 25 -9.24 4.56 17.18
CA VAL A 25 -10.24 3.70 17.83
C VAL A 25 -11.64 4.32 17.84
N LEU A 26 -11.75 5.64 18.03
CA LEU A 26 -13.06 6.33 17.99
C LEU A 26 -13.69 6.19 16.60
N ASN A 27 -12.91 6.36 15.55
CA ASN A 27 -13.39 6.20 14.18
C ASN A 27 -13.86 4.76 13.90
N HIS A 28 -13.18 3.76 14.47
CA HIS A 28 -13.61 2.36 14.33
C HIS A 28 -14.99 2.14 14.95
N GLY A 29 -15.21 2.67 16.17
CA GLY A 29 -16.51 2.59 16.83
C GLY A 29 -17.65 3.21 16.00
N PHE A 30 -17.40 4.38 15.42
CA PHE A 30 -18.36 5.03 14.50
C PHE A 30 -18.64 4.17 13.26
N ILE A 31 -17.60 3.64 12.61
CA ILE A 31 -17.74 2.82 11.41
C ILE A 31 -18.54 1.54 11.71
N ILE A 32 -18.20 0.82 12.78
CA ILE A 32 -18.87 -0.45 13.14
C ILE A 32 -20.33 -0.20 13.53
N ASN A 33 -20.59 0.83 14.33
CA ASN A 33 -21.96 1.19 14.70
C ASN A 33 -22.78 1.62 13.47
N HIS A 34 -22.16 2.31 12.51
CA HIS A 34 -22.85 2.65 11.28
C HIS A 34 -23.17 1.41 10.45
N ILE A 35 -22.22 0.49 10.29
CA ILE A 35 -22.42 -0.77 9.54
C ILE A 35 -23.60 -1.56 10.11
N SER A 36 -23.73 -1.67 11.44
CA SER A 36 -24.79 -2.47 12.07
C SER A 36 -26.20 -1.94 11.84
N ILE A 37 -26.36 -0.63 11.61
CA ILE A 37 -27.66 0.02 11.39
C ILE A 37 -27.89 0.44 9.93
N CYS A 38 -26.93 0.21 9.04
CA CYS A 38 -27.00 0.73 7.68
C CYS A 38 -27.90 -0.13 6.78
N GLU A 39 -29.10 0.38 6.49
CA GLU A 39 -30.06 -0.23 5.56
C GLU A 39 -29.54 -0.31 4.11
N SER A 40 -28.47 0.43 3.77
CA SER A 40 -27.84 0.40 2.44
C SER A 40 -26.91 -0.79 2.23
N GLY A 41 -26.71 -1.65 3.25
CA GLY A 41 -25.81 -2.80 3.19
C GLY A 41 -24.32 -2.42 3.15
N CYS A 42 -23.91 -1.43 3.94
CA CYS A 42 -22.50 -1.05 4.07
C CYS A 42 -21.73 -2.13 4.84
N THR A 43 -20.57 -2.52 4.33
CA THR A 43 -19.67 -3.53 4.93
C THR A 43 -18.27 -2.94 5.05
N LEU A 44 -17.45 -3.52 5.93
CA LEU A 44 -16.04 -3.13 6.04
C LEU A 44 -15.34 -3.20 4.68
N ASP A 45 -15.49 -4.30 3.96
CA ASP A 45 -14.90 -4.49 2.63
C ASP A 45 -15.26 -3.38 1.64
N LYS A 46 -16.54 -2.98 1.56
CA LYS A 46 -16.98 -1.90 0.67
C LYS A 46 -16.35 -0.57 1.05
N ILE A 47 -16.29 -0.27 2.34
CA ILE A 47 -15.75 0.98 2.88
C ILE A 47 -14.24 1.06 2.64
N LEU A 48 -13.53 -0.03 2.93
CA LEU A 48 -12.09 -0.17 2.76
C LEU A 48 -11.69 -0.17 1.27
N SER A 49 -12.48 -0.79 0.40
CA SER A 49 -12.27 -0.73 -1.06
C SER A 49 -12.39 0.71 -1.58
N LEU A 50 -13.39 1.46 -1.10
CA LEU A 50 -13.54 2.88 -1.44
C LEU A 50 -12.37 3.72 -0.93
N TYR A 51 -11.87 3.43 0.27
CA TYR A 51 -10.68 4.07 0.82
C TYR A 51 -9.45 3.82 -0.07
N LEU A 52 -9.17 2.57 -0.44
CA LEU A 52 -8.04 2.26 -1.33
C LEU A 52 -8.19 2.96 -2.67
N ASN A 53 -9.35 2.86 -3.33
CA ASN A 53 -9.57 3.48 -4.64
C ASN A 53 -9.40 5.01 -4.64
N LYS A 54 -9.69 5.68 -3.52
CA LYS A 54 -9.55 7.15 -3.43
C LYS A 54 -8.12 7.58 -3.14
N ASN A 55 -7.36 6.77 -2.41
CA ASN A 55 -6.08 7.16 -1.80
C ASN A 55 -4.86 6.48 -2.46
N VAL A 56 -5.01 5.27 -3.00
CA VAL A 56 -3.97 4.55 -3.73
C VAL A 56 -3.92 5.05 -5.17
N GLY A 57 -2.72 5.38 -5.67
CA GLY A 57 -2.51 5.90 -7.03
C GLY A 57 -2.56 7.43 -7.17
N LYS A 58 -2.83 8.19 -6.10
CA LYS A 58 -2.66 9.65 -6.12
C LYS A 58 -1.27 10.03 -5.62
N GLU A 59 -0.40 10.37 -6.57
CA GLU A 59 1.04 10.65 -6.47
C GLU A 59 1.50 11.62 -5.35
N LYS A 60 0.60 12.33 -4.66
CA LYS A 60 0.98 13.47 -3.80
C LYS A 60 1.29 13.16 -2.34
N SER A 61 1.11 11.94 -1.84
CA SER A 61 1.51 11.63 -0.46
C SER A 61 1.93 10.17 -0.21
N LEU A 62 2.70 9.57 -1.12
CA LEU A 62 3.20 8.19 -0.97
C LEU A 62 3.91 7.95 0.39
N HIS A 63 4.55 8.97 0.98
CA HIS A 63 5.35 8.84 2.19
C HIS A 63 4.57 8.54 3.49
N ARG A 64 3.32 9.01 3.63
CA ARG A 64 2.53 8.82 4.86
C ARG A 64 1.64 7.58 4.84
N THR A 65 1.59 6.90 3.70
CA THR A 65 0.51 5.94 3.37
C THR A 65 0.92 4.50 3.65
N ILE A 66 2.21 4.15 3.55
CA ILE A 66 2.71 2.77 3.67
C ILE A 66 2.50 2.17 5.07
N ARG A 67 3.13 2.76 6.10
CA ARG A 67 3.04 2.24 7.48
C ARG A 67 1.60 2.28 8.00
N THR A 68 0.85 3.28 7.55
CA THR A 68 -0.54 3.46 7.92
C THR A 68 -1.45 2.41 7.29
N LEU A 69 -1.27 2.07 6.01
CA LEU A 69 -2.02 1.00 5.37
C LEU A 69 -1.80 -0.36 6.05
N CYS A 70 -0.56 -0.70 6.45
CA CYS A 70 -0.30 -1.95 7.18
C CYS A 70 -1.01 -2.00 8.53
N ARG A 71 -0.92 -0.92 9.32
CA ARG A 71 -1.56 -0.84 10.63
C ARG A 71 -3.07 -0.92 10.50
N MET A 72 -3.63 -0.25 9.50
CA MET A 72 -5.04 -0.33 9.17
C MET A 72 -5.43 -1.76 8.78
N ALA A 73 -4.66 -2.44 7.94
CA ALA A 73 -4.93 -3.84 7.57
C ALA A 73 -5.07 -4.73 8.81
N VAL A 74 -4.10 -4.67 9.73
CA VAL A 74 -4.12 -5.44 11.00
C VAL A 74 -5.34 -5.09 11.87
N VAL A 75 -5.70 -3.81 11.94
CA VAL A 75 -6.85 -3.38 12.75
C VAL A 75 -8.16 -3.86 12.12
N TYR A 76 -8.36 -3.63 10.83
CA TYR A 76 -9.61 -3.97 10.16
C TYR A 76 -9.80 -5.46 9.97
N GLU A 77 -8.73 -6.24 9.88
CA GLU A 77 -8.77 -7.71 9.99
C GLU A 77 -9.42 -8.14 11.32
N LYS A 78 -8.99 -7.57 12.45
CA LYS A 78 -9.58 -7.84 13.78
C LYS A 78 -11.03 -7.40 13.90
N LEU A 79 -11.43 -6.39 13.12
CA LEU A 79 -12.81 -5.89 13.07
C LEU A 79 -13.71 -6.73 12.14
N GLY A 80 -13.16 -7.77 11.48
CA GLY A 80 -13.92 -8.68 10.62
C GLY A 80 -13.96 -8.29 9.15
N ALA A 81 -13.03 -7.46 8.68
CA ALA A 81 -12.82 -7.28 7.24
C ALA A 81 -12.36 -8.59 6.60
N SER A 82 -12.76 -8.84 5.35
CA SER A 82 -12.39 -10.10 4.70
C SER A 82 -10.89 -10.22 4.47
N PRO A 83 -10.34 -11.45 4.43
CA PRO A 83 -8.94 -11.66 4.10
C PRO A 83 -8.55 -11.00 2.78
N HIS A 84 -9.44 -11.01 1.78
CA HIS A 84 -9.19 -10.42 0.47
C HIS A 84 -8.91 -8.92 0.54
N ILE A 85 -9.74 -8.13 1.25
CA ILE A 85 -9.51 -6.69 1.35
C ILE A 85 -8.28 -6.38 2.22
N VAL A 86 -8.04 -7.18 3.26
CA VAL A 86 -6.85 -7.07 4.11
C VAL A 86 -5.59 -7.29 3.27
N ARG A 87 -5.55 -8.33 2.42
CA ARG A 87 -4.45 -8.57 1.47
C ARG A 87 -4.19 -7.34 0.60
N LYS A 88 -5.24 -6.73 0.04
CA LYS A 88 -5.10 -5.53 -0.79
C LYS A 88 -4.49 -4.34 -0.05
N PHE A 89 -4.82 -4.12 1.22
CA PHE A 89 -4.15 -3.08 2.01
C PHE A 89 -2.64 -3.35 2.17
N PHE A 90 -2.24 -4.61 2.39
CA PHE A 90 -0.83 -4.98 2.48
C PHE A 90 -0.10 -4.86 1.13
N ILE A 91 -0.72 -5.29 0.03
CA ILE A 91 -0.17 -5.10 -1.32
C ILE A 91 0.06 -3.60 -1.59
N CYS A 92 -0.94 -2.77 -1.31
CA CYS A 92 -0.85 -1.32 -1.49
C CYS A 92 0.09 -0.63 -0.50
N SER A 93 0.52 -1.31 0.56
CA SER A 93 1.42 -0.70 1.54
C SER A 93 2.84 -0.58 1.01
N ALA A 94 3.25 -1.27 -0.05
CA ALA A 94 4.60 -1.18 -0.59
C ALA A 94 5.72 -1.33 0.49
N ASN A 95 5.50 -2.19 1.49
CA ASN A 95 6.45 -2.47 2.56
C ASN A 95 7.11 -3.83 2.31
N ILE A 96 8.38 -3.83 1.91
CA ILE A 96 9.08 -5.03 1.46
C ILE A 96 9.24 -6.08 2.57
N ASP A 97 9.53 -5.67 3.81
CA ASP A 97 9.63 -6.58 4.95
C ASP A 97 8.34 -7.36 5.18
N LEU A 98 7.21 -6.66 5.11
CA LEU A 98 5.91 -7.28 5.29
C LEU A 98 5.57 -8.17 4.11
N ILE A 99 5.79 -7.72 2.87
CA ILE A 99 5.55 -8.51 1.66
C ILE A 99 6.38 -9.80 1.69
N ARG A 100 7.66 -9.74 2.06
CA ARG A 100 8.56 -10.90 2.20
C ARG A 100 8.01 -11.96 3.14
N ASN A 101 7.31 -11.55 4.19
CA ASN A 101 6.76 -12.46 5.20
C ASN A 101 5.40 -13.06 4.81
N ARG A 102 4.81 -12.66 3.67
CA ARG A 102 3.52 -13.18 3.20
C ARG A 102 3.72 -14.37 2.29
N LYS A 103 3.11 -15.50 2.66
CA LYS A 103 3.14 -16.76 1.89
C LYS A 103 1.80 -17.09 1.21
N ASP A 104 0.81 -16.23 1.42
CA ASP A 104 -0.57 -16.39 0.97
C ASP A 104 -0.91 -15.50 -0.23
N LEU A 105 0.08 -14.82 -0.81
CA LEU A 105 -0.07 -14.06 -2.06
C LEU A 105 0.17 -14.99 -3.25
N ASP A 106 -0.73 -14.95 -4.24
CA ASP A 106 -0.45 -15.55 -5.54
C ASP A 106 0.53 -14.70 -6.36
N SER A 107 0.99 -15.23 -7.50
CA SER A 107 1.99 -14.55 -8.35
C SER A 107 1.54 -13.18 -8.83
N ASN A 108 0.26 -12.98 -9.14
CA ASN A 108 -0.25 -11.67 -9.58
C ASN A 108 -0.28 -10.69 -8.40
N GLU A 109 -0.74 -11.14 -7.23
CA GLU A 109 -0.75 -10.34 -6.00
C GLU A 109 0.67 -9.97 -5.55
N LEU A 110 1.62 -10.90 -5.62
CA LEU A 110 3.02 -10.66 -5.30
C LEU A 110 3.65 -9.69 -6.30
N PHE A 111 3.39 -9.87 -7.59
CA PHE A 111 3.89 -8.99 -8.64
C PHE A 111 3.35 -7.55 -8.49
N GLU A 112 2.05 -7.41 -8.19
CA GLU A 112 1.43 -6.11 -7.87
C GLU A 112 2.12 -5.44 -6.68
N ALA A 113 2.38 -6.21 -5.62
CA ALA A 113 3.02 -5.69 -4.40
C ALA A 113 4.46 -5.22 -4.65
N LEU A 114 5.27 -6.04 -5.33
CA LEU A 114 6.66 -5.70 -5.68
C LEU A 114 6.72 -4.51 -6.63
N THR A 115 5.82 -4.44 -7.62
CA THR A 115 5.70 -3.28 -8.50
C THR A 115 5.41 -2.00 -7.71
N GLY A 116 4.52 -2.09 -6.71
CA GLY A 116 4.23 -1.00 -5.78
C GLY A 116 5.45 -0.53 -4.98
N VAL A 117 6.27 -1.47 -4.48
CA VAL A 117 7.54 -1.18 -3.78
C VAL A 117 8.49 -0.41 -4.69
N ILE A 118 8.69 -0.88 -5.92
CA ILE A 118 9.62 -0.26 -6.89
C ILE A 118 9.15 1.14 -7.25
N ALA A 119 7.85 1.30 -7.53
CA ALA A 119 7.27 2.60 -7.83
C ALA A 119 7.45 3.57 -6.65
N TYR A 120 7.25 3.10 -5.42
CA TYR A 120 7.51 3.89 -4.22
C TYR A 120 8.96 4.34 -4.11
N TRP A 121 9.92 3.42 -4.23
CA TRP A 121 11.35 3.75 -4.16
C TRP A 121 11.76 4.75 -5.25
N LYS A 122 11.33 4.52 -6.49
CA LYS A 122 11.57 5.43 -7.61
C LYS A 122 11.02 6.84 -7.35
N THR A 123 9.78 6.95 -6.87
CA THR A 123 9.17 8.25 -6.57
C THR A 123 9.91 8.97 -5.44
N ARG A 124 10.36 8.25 -4.41
CA ARG A 124 11.14 8.83 -3.32
C ARG A 124 12.47 9.42 -3.80
N GLU A 125 13.22 8.69 -4.61
CA GLU A 125 14.48 9.19 -5.19
C GLU A 125 14.26 10.50 -5.95
N CYS A 126 13.22 10.59 -6.79
CA CYS A 126 12.93 11.80 -7.54
C CYS A 126 12.60 13.03 -6.67
N PHE A 127 11.97 12.86 -5.50
CA PHE A 127 11.68 13.98 -4.59
C PHE A 127 12.92 14.43 -3.81
N GLU A 128 13.81 13.51 -3.47
CA GLU A 128 15.03 13.80 -2.73
C GLU A 128 16.08 14.46 -3.64
N ASP A 129 16.16 14.09 -4.92
CA ASP A 129 16.99 14.77 -5.93
C ASP A 129 16.64 16.26 -6.11
N MET A 130 15.38 16.65 -5.83
CA MET A 130 14.94 18.05 -5.88
C MET A 130 15.30 18.86 -4.62
N ASN A 131 15.64 18.18 -3.51
CA ASN A 131 16.07 18.81 -2.26
C ASN A 131 17.57 18.63 -2.09
N ILE A 132 18.34 19.61 -2.56
CA ILE A 132 19.81 19.66 -2.52
C ILE A 132 20.31 19.71 -1.05
N SER A 133 20.33 18.56 -0.39
CA SER A 133 21.19 18.25 0.74
C SER A 133 21.52 16.77 0.67
N SER A 134 22.51 16.47 -0.16
CA SER A 134 23.11 15.16 -0.41
C SER A 134 23.60 14.51 0.89
N HIS A 135 22.80 13.65 1.49
CA HIS A 135 23.27 12.66 2.46
C HIS A 135 22.64 11.30 2.15
N ASN A 136 23.39 10.48 1.40
CA ASN A 136 23.42 9.02 1.40
C ASN A 136 22.19 8.28 1.93
N TYR A 137 21.14 8.11 1.12
CA TYR A 137 20.02 7.24 1.47
C TYR A 137 20.18 5.78 1.02
N MET A 138 21.16 5.45 0.17
CA MET A 138 21.53 4.03 -0.04
C MET A 138 22.02 3.33 1.25
N LYS A 139 22.19 4.06 2.36
CA LYS A 139 22.36 3.45 3.68
C LYS A 139 21.10 2.75 4.22
N ASP A 140 19.92 3.02 3.66
CA ASP A 140 18.64 2.51 4.17
C ASP A 140 17.95 1.50 3.23
N LEU A 141 18.44 1.31 1.99
CA LEU A 141 17.94 0.24 1.12
C LEU A 141 18.77 -1.01 1.40
N ASP A 142 18.23 -1.89 2.23
CA ASP A 142 18.92 -3.10 2.66
C ASP A 142 19.28 -3.94 1.42
N VAL A 143 20.54 -4.40 1.37
CA VAL A 143 21.03 -5.29 0.30
C VAL A 143 20.15 -6.53 0.22
N ASP A 144 19.67 -7.02 1.36
CA ASP A 144 18.78 -8.18 1.44
C ASP A 144 17.41 -7.89 0.83
N ASP A 145 16.89 -6.67 1.00
CA ASP A 145 15.62 -6.21 0.38
C ASP A 145 15.74 -6.13 -1.12
N TRP A 146 16.87 -5.59 -1.61
CA TRP A 146 17.16 -5.57 -3.04
C TRP A 146 17.27 -6.99 -3.62
N TYR A 147 18.06 -7.85 -2.96
CA TYR A 147 18.27 -9.22 -3.42
C TYR A 147 16.97 -10.03 -3.47
N TYR A 148 16.16 -9.93 -2.41
CA TYR A 148 14.84 -10.54 -2.35
C TYR A 148 13.96 -10.07 -3.52
N LEU A 149 13.89 -8.75 -3.73
CA LEU A 149 13.07 -8.16 -4.78
C LEU A 149 13.52 -8.61 -6.17
N ASN A 150 14.81 -8.53 -6.47
CA ASN A 150 15.35 -8.89 -7.78
C ASN A 150 15.19 -10.39 -8.07
N THR A 151 15.39 -11.25 -7.06
CA THR A 151 15.16 -12.70 -7.17
C THR A 151 13.70 -12.99 -7.51
N LYS A 152 12.75 -12.38 -6.78
CA LYS A 152 11.31 -12.59 -7.01
C LYS A 152 10.83 -12.03 -8.33
N LEU A 153 11.35 -10.88 -8.77
CA LEU A 153 11.05 -10.38 -10.12
C LEU A 153 11.49 -11.35 -11.21
N THR A 154 12.69 -11.94 -11.09
CA THR A 154 13.19 -12.92 -12.07
C THR A 154 12.32 -14.17 -12.11
N GLU A 155 11.89 -14.67 -10.95
CA GLU A 155 10.93 -15.78 -10.86
C GLU A 155 9.61 -15.43 -11.55
N LEU A 156 9.04 -14.26 -11.25
CA LEU A 156 7.77 -13.81 -11.82
C LEU A 156 7.84 -13.51 -13.33
N GLU A 157 8.97 -13.01 -13.83
CA GLU A 157 9.20 -12.86 -15.27
C GLU A 157 9.17 -14.22 -15.99
N SER A 158 9.68 -15.27 -15.35
CA SER A 158 9.59 -16.64 -15.90
C SER A 158 8.14 -17.17 -15.96
N GLU A 159 7.25 -16.57 -15.16
CA GLU A 159 5.79 -16.83 -15.18
C GLU A 159 5.03 -15.90 -16.15
N GLY A 160 5.73 -15.01 -16.86
CA GLY A 160 5.13 -14.10 -17.84
C GLY A 160 4.65 -12.76 -17.25
N LEU A 161 5.03 -12.42 -16.03
CA LEU A 161 4.70 -11.15 -15.38
C LEU A 161 5.86 -10.16 -15.55
N PHE A 162 5.62 -9.11 -16.34
CA PHE A 162 6.67 -8.16 -16.74
C PHE A 162 6.42 -6.76 -16.22
N LEU A 163 7.48 -6.13 -15.70
CA LEU A 163 7.44 -4.72 -15.34
C LEU A 163 7.24 -3.84 -16.58
N ILE A 164 6.55 -2.71 -16.38
CA ILE A 164 6.51 -1.65 -17.39
C ILE A 164 7.92 -1.08 -17.60
N ASP A 165 8.22 -0.61 -18.82
CA ASP A 165 9.57 -0.15 -19.21
C ASP A 165 10.18 0.86 -18.24
N THR A 166 9.37 1.77 -17.72
CA THR A 166 9.84 2.83 -16.81
C THR A 166 10.29 2.30 -15.44
N LEU A 167 9.75 1.18 -14.98
CA LEU A 167 10.17 0.52 -13.74
C LEU A 167 11.31 -0.47 -14.02
N LYS A 168 11.27 -1.16 -15.17
CA LYS A 168 12.35 -2.03 -15.62
C LYS A 168 13.69 -1.29 -15.71
N ASN A 169 13.70 -0.09 -16.33
CA ASN A 169 14.89 0.74 -16.42
C ASN A 169 15.41 1.15 -15.03
N TYR A 170 14.50 1.47 -14.10
CA TYR A 170 14.89 1.79 -12.73
C TYR A 170 15.55 0.59 -12.03
N VAL A 171 14.97 -0.61 -12.17
CA VAL A 171 15.54 -1.84 -11.61
C VAL A 171 16.93 -2.16 -12.19
N GLN A 172 17.11 -1.99 -13.49
CA GLN A 172 18.41 -2.19 -14.15
C GLN A 172 19.48 -1.21 -13.63
N ASN A 173 19.13 0.07 -13.50
CA ASN A 173 20.03 1.08 -12.93
C ASN A 173 20.40 0.75 -11.49
N MET A 174 19.44 0.29 -10.69
CA MET A 174 19.69 -0.14 -9.32
C MET A 174 20.60 -1.38 -9.26
N ASN A 175 20.39 -2.37 -10.12
CA ASN A 175 21.29 -3.53 -10.21
C ASN A 175 22.74 -3.13 -10.50
N ILE A 176 22.96 -2.20 -11.44
CA ILE A 176 24.31 -1.67 -11.73
C ILE A 176 24.90 -0.97 -10.51
N ARG A 177 24.12 -0.11 -9.84
CA ARG A 177 24.56 0.62 -8.63
C ARG A 177 24.94 -0.33 -7.50
N MET A 178 24.16 -1.40 -7.27
CA MET A 178 24.44 -2.38 -6.22
C MET A 178 25.75 -3.13 -6.47
N ILE A 179 26.05 -3.49 -7.72
CA ILE A 179 27.33 -4.10 -8.10
C ILE A 179 28.51 -3.16 -7.83
N MET A 180 28.35 -1.86 -8.11
CA MET A 180 29.41 -0.86 -7.94
C MET A 180 29.69 -0.47 -6.48
N ASN A 181 28.72 -0.68 -5.58
CA ASN A 181 28.83 -0.35 -4.16
C ASN A 181 29.31 -1.52 -3.27
N CYS A 182 29.48 -2.72 -3.85
CA CYS A 182 30.10 -3.88 -3.22
C CYS A 182 31.62 -3.88 -3.44
#